data_AF-A0A9D4YU62-F1
#
_entry.id   AF-A0A9D4YU62-F1
#
_cell.length_a   1.000
_cell.length_b   1.000
_cell.length_c   1.000
_cell.angle_alpha   90.00
_cell.angle_beta   90.00
_cell.angle_gamma   90.00
#
_symmetry.space_group_name_H-M   'P 1'
#
loop_
_entity.id
_entity.type
_entity.pdbx_description
1 polymer ?
#
loop_
_entity_poly.entity_id
_entity_poly.type
_entity_poly.pdbx_seq_one_letter_code
_entity_poly.pdbx_strand_id
1 'polypeptide(L)'
;MLALQSTRAATAAPSLQLSAPRRVPRTPQQPLLRQQPIRRAAQLRARAEAEQAVAAQGAADQAGSSSDSEDRPPPGCARYTVELPKPLGLVLEEGPGGRGVFVVEVAKEGNAGRLAPEINVGDELIATSGMTYTTAQEYQGLTVKGGETYVRVNVRNNSFATVMAAIGSIKPPRAVVLEFQSCK
;
A
#
# COMPACT_ATOMS: atom_id res chain seq x y z
N MET A 1 29.53 11.71 -60.35
CA MET A 1 30.79 11.00 -60.66
C MET A 1 31.12 10.05 -59.52
N LEU A 2 31.23 8.74 -59.83
CA LEU A 2 32.06 7.67 -59.24
C LEU A 2 32.10 7.48 -57.70
N ALA A 3 32.12 6.30 -57.07
CA ALA A 3 32.16 4.87 -57.41
C ALA A 3 31.83 4.09 -56.08
N LEU A 4 31.02 3.02 -56.04
CA LEU A 4 31.36 1.59 -56.20
C LEU A 4 32.54 1.05 -55.36
N GLN A 5 32.22 0.15 -54.41
CA GLN A 5 32.90 -1.14 -54.06
C GLN A 5 32.21 -1.73 -52.80
N SER A 6 31.49 -2.87 -52.82
CA SER A 6 31.87 -4.27 -53.11
C SER A 6 32.83 -4.88 -52.08
N THR A 7 32.36 -5.83 -51.26
CA THR A 7 32.86 -7.23 -51.20
C THR A 7 32.12 -8.10 -50.17
N ARG A 8 31.91 -9.37 -50.57
CA ARG A 8 31.35 -10.52 -49.84
C ARG A 8 32.44 -11.24 -49.02
N ALA A 9 32.00 -12.05 -48.04
CA ALA A 9 32.49 -13.40 -47.65
C ALA A 9 32.23 -13.60 -46.15
N ALA A 10 32.06 -14.79 -45.55
CA ALA A 10 31.82 -16.16 -45.96
C ALA A 10 31.63 -16.97 -44.65
N THR A 11 30.75 -17.98 -44.68
CA THR A 11 30.84 -19.33 -44.09
C THR A 11 31.64 -19.58 -42.80
N ALA A 12 30.99 -20.16 -41.77
CA ALA A 12 31.40 -21.43 -41.14
C ALA A 12 30.46 -21.82 -39.97
N ALA A 13 29.84 -23.01 -40.07
CA ALA A 13 29.29 -23.76 -38.94
C ALA A 13 30.36 -24.74 -38.42
N PRO A 14 30.30 -25.14 -37.14
CA PRO A 14 30.49 -26.57 -36.86
C PRO A 14 29.63 -27.15 -35.72
N SER A 15 29.09 -28.34 -36.01
CA SER A 15 29.23 -29.60 -35.25
C SER A 15 28.73 -29.74 -33.81
N LEU A 16 27.54 -30.37 -33.73
CA LEU A 16 27.15 -31.49 -32.86
C LEU A 16 28.20 -32.05 -31.89
N GLN A 17 27.87 -32.11 -30.59
CA GLN A 17 28.22 -33.25 -29.73
C GLN A 17 27.05 -33.64 -28.83
N LEU A 18 26.64 -34.90 -29.00
CA LEU A 18 25.54 -35.60 -28.37
C LEU A 18 26.08 -36.27 -27.08
N SER A 19 25.71 -35.77 -25.90
CA SER A 19 26.14 -36.35 -24.61
C SER A 19 25.14 -37.41 -24.10
N ALA A 20 25.62 -38.63 -23.89
CA ALA A 20 24.86 -39.81 -23.48
C ALA A 20 24.30 -39.75 -22.03
N PRO A 21 23.18 -40.44 -21.72
CA PRO A 21 22.57 -40.43 -20.40
C PRO A 21 23.23 -41.44 -19.43
N ARG A 22 23.45 -41.00 -18.18
CA ARG A 22 23.96 -41.83 -17.07
C ARG A 22 22.85 -42.73 -16.50
N ARG A 23 23.14 -44.03 -16.36
CA ARG A 23 22.31 -45.03 -15.65
C ARG A 23 22.27 -44.74 -14.14
N VAL A 24 21.08 -44.83 -13.55
CA VAL A 24 20.85 -44.80 -12.10
C VAL A 24 20.75 -46.24 -11.57
N PRO A 25 21.41 -46.62 -10.46
CA PRO A 25 21.24 -47.94 -9.86
C PRO A 25 19.93 -48.05 -9.06
N ARG A 26 19.24 -49.18 -9.24
CA ARG A 26 18.02 -49.57 -8.51
C ARG A 26 18.39 -50.07 -7.11
N THR A 27 17.81 -49.49 -6.08
CA THR A 27 17.77 -50.02 -4.71
C THR A 27 16.68 -51.11 -4.56
N PRO A 28 16.89 -52.15 -3.74
CA PRO A 28 15.91 -53.20 -3.53
C PRO A 28 14.78 -52.75 -2.58
N GLN A 29 13.56 -53.17 -2.93
CA GLN A 29 12.32 -52.99 -2.15
C GLN A 29 12.32 -53.90 -0.92
N GLN A 30 11.98 -53.36 0.25
CA GLN A 30 11.61 -54.14 1.44
C GLN A 30 10.09 -54.13 1.65
N PRO A 31 9.49 -55.23 2.14
CA PRO A 31 8.04 -55.42 2.19
C PRO A 31 7.37 -54.64 3.34
N LEU A 32 6.34 -53.86 2.98
CA LEU A 32 5.46 -53.11 3.87
C LEU A 32 4.28 -53.96 4.34
N LEU A 33 4.39 -54.66 5.48
CA LEU A 33 3.22 -55.22 6.14
C LEU A 33 3.37 -55.12 7.68
N ARG A 34 2.34 -54.55 8.32
CA ARG A 34 2.05 -54.51 9.78
C ARG A 34 2.57 -53.38 10.68
N GLN A 35 2.51 -52.10 10.28
CA GLN A 35 2.64 -50.99 11.26
C GLN A 35 1.66 -49.81 11.05
N GLN A 36 0.47 -50.07 10.51
CA GLN A 36 -0.44 -49.00 10.06
C GLN A 36 -1.23 -48.22 11.14
N PRO A 37 -1.51 -48.70 12.38
CA PRO A 37 -2.33 -47.89 13.29
C PRO A 37 -1.55 -46.80 14.04
N ILE A 38 -0.27 -47.04 14.38
CA ILE A 38 0.53 -46.12 15.22
C ILE A 38 0.95 -44.86 14.43
N ARG A 39 1.33 -45.02 13.16
CA ARG A 39 1.75 -43.89 12.31
C ARG A 39 0.59 -42.93 12.01
N ARG A 40 -0.63 -43.44 11.88
CA ARG A 40 -1.82 -42.61 11.60
C ARG A 40 -2.21 -41.77 12.81
N ALA A 41 -2.12 -42.33 14.02
CA ALA A 41 -2.35 -41.59 15.26
C ALA A 41 -1.28 -40.51 15.50
N ALA A 42 -0.01 -40.80 15.22
CA ALA A 42 1.08 -39.83 15.29
C ALA A 42 0.93 -38.69 14.26
N GLN A 43 0.50 -39.01 13.03
CA GLN A 43 0.24 -38.02 11.99
C GLN A 43 -0.93 -37.08 12.31
N LEU A 44 -1.99 -37.57 12.95
CA LEU A 44 -3.12 -36.75 13.36
C LEU A 44 -2.74 -35.80 14.51
N ARG A 45 -1.92 -36.25 15.46
CA ARG A 45 -1.38 -35.38 16.53
C ARG A 45 -0.47 -34.29 15.98
N ALA A 46 0.46 -34.64 15.08
CA ALA A 46 1.35 -33.66 14.46
C ALA A 46 0.60 -32.61 13.61
N ARG A 47 -0.52 -32.98 12.98
CA ARG A 47 -1.38 -32.01 12.26
C ARG A 47 -2.12 -31.07 13.22
N ALA A 48 -2.67 -31.59 14.31
CA ALA A 48 -3.35 -30.78 15.31
C ALA A 48 -2.38 -29.79 16.00
N GLU A 49 -1.15 -30.22 16.27
CA GLU A 49 -0.09 -29.34 16.81
C GLU A 49 0.33 -28.26 15.80
N ALA A 50 0.42 -28.59 14.52
CA ALA A 50 0.69 -27.61 13.46
C ALA A 50 -0.46 -26.59 13.30
N GLU A 51 -1.72 -27.03 13.38
CA GLU A 51 -2.89 -26.13 13.33
C GLU A 51 -2.93 -25.21 14.56
N GLN A 52 -2.54 -25.70 15.75
CA GLN A 52 -2.43 -24.86 16.95
C GLN A 52 -1.28 -23.85 16.86
N ALA A 53 -0.16 -24.19 16.22
CA ALA A 53 0.94 -23.26 15.98
C ALA A 53 0.54 -22.14 14.99
N VAL A 54 -0.21 -22.47 13.94
CA VAL A 54 -0.73 -21.48 12.97
C VAL A 54 -1.81 -20.58 13.60
N ALA A 55 -2.66 -21.14 14.47
CA ALA A 55 -3.66 -20.36 15.20
C ALA A 55 -3.04 -19.39 16.23
N ALA A 56 -1.95 -19.78 16.88
CA ALA A 56 -1.19 -18.89 17.79
C ALA A 56 -0.42 -17.80 17.03
N GLN A 57 0.01 -18.06 15.79
CA GLN A 57 0.66 -17.07 14.93
C GLN A 57 -0.35 -16.08 14.33
N GLY A 58 -1.57 -16.51 13.99
CA GLY A 58 -2.63 -15.63 13.48
C GLY A 58 -3.19 -14.62 14.50
N ALA A 59 -2.97 -14.84 15.81
CA ALA A 59 -3.34 -13.89 16.86
C ALA A 59 -2.24 -12.86 17.19
N ALA A 60 -1.00 -13.12 16.77
CA ALA A 60 0.13 -12.20 16.97
C ALA A 60 0.34 -11.24 15.78
N ASP A 61 -0.12 -11.60 14.57
CA ASP A 61 -0.08 -10.75 13.37
C ASP A 61 -1.17 -9.65 13.34
N GLN A 62 -2.03 -9.55 14.36
CA GLN A 62 -2.89 -8.38 14.60
C GLN A 62 -2.28 -7.34 15.55
N ALA A 63 -1.01 -7.49 15.95
CA ALA A 63 -0.21 -6.40 16.49
C ALA A 63 0.55 -5.70 15.35
N GLY A 64 -0.22 -5.20 14.38
CA GLY A 64 0.28 -4.44 13.26
C GLY A 64 0.89 -3.11 13.70
N SER A 65 2.13 -2.92 13.26
CA SER A 65 2.81 -1.65 13.01
C SER A 65 3.38 -0.90 14.21
N SER A 66 4.69 -1.06 14.37
CA SER A 66 5.65 -0.21 15.08
C SER A 66 5.74 1.23 14.52
N SER A 67 4.61 1.88 14.26
CA SER A 67 4.49 3.31 13.90
C SER A 67 3.64 4.12 14.89
N ASP A 68 3.02 3.45 15.87
CA ASP A 68 2.12 4.08 16.86
C ASP A 68 2.87 4.91 17.92
N SER A 69 4.19 4.74 18.02
CA SER A 69 5.02 5.47 19.01
C SER A 69 5.39 6.89 18.55
N GLU A 70 5.47 7.11 17.24
CA GLU A 70 5.83 8.41 16.64
C GLU A 70 4.60 9.29 16.37
N ASP A 71 3.41 8.70 16.36
CA ASP A 71 2.15 9.39 16.07
C ASP A 71 1.36 9.77 17.33
N ARG A 72 1.94 9.62 18.53
CA ARG A 72 1.28 10.08 19.75
C ARG A 72 1.26 11.62 19.77
N PRO A 73 0.10 12.27 19.95
CA PRO A 73 0.06 13.73 20.06
C PRO A 73 0.97 14.21 21.20
N PRO A 74 1.80 15.23 20.96
CA PRO A 74 2.67 15.78 21.99
C PRO A 74 1.83 16.35 23.16
N PRO A 75 2.40 16.40 24.38
CA PRO A 75 1.69 16.93 25.54
C PRO A 75 1.27 18.39 25.29
N GLY A 76 0.00 18.71 25.55
CA GLY A 76 -0.59 20.04 25.27
C GLY A 76 -1.26 20.16 23.90
N CYS A 77 -1.15 19.15 23.03
CA CYS A 77 -1.85 19.11 21.76
C CYS A 77 -2.94 18.03 21.73
N ALA A 78 -4.07 18.36 21.13
CA ALA A 78 -5.18 17.44 20.89
C ALA A 78 -5.30 17.16 19.39
N ARG A 79 -5.58 15.91 19.03
CA ARG A 79 -5.91 15.51 17.66
C ARG A 79 -7.40 15.29 17.51
N TYR A 80 -7.93 15.71 16.38
CA TYR A 80 -9.33 15.51 16.06
C TYR A 80 -9.50 15.31 14.54
N THR A 81 -10.58 14.62 14.19
CA THR A 81 -10.87 14.23 12.80
C THR A 81 -12.19 14.86 12.38
N VAL A 82 -12.22 15.42 11.18
CA VAL A 82 -13.40 16.05 10.59
C VAL A 82 -13.64 15.48 9.20
N GLU A 83 -14.91 15.34 8.83
CA GLU A 83 -15.32 14.92 7.49
C GLU A 83 -16.01 16.10 6.79
N LEU A 84 -15.42 16.56 5.68
CA LEU A 84 -15.91 17.75 4.98
C LEU A 84 -16.19 17.49 3.50
N PRO A 85 -17.39 17.82 2.99
CA PRO A 85 -17.67 17.79 1.57
C PRO A 85 -16.94 18.93 0.84
N LYS A 86 -16.61 18.71 -0.42
CA LYS A 86 -16.05 19.76 -1.30
C LYS A 86 -17.14 20.74 -1.76
N PRO A 87 -16.84 22.04 -1.91
CA PRO A 87 -15.57 22.71 -1.59
C PRO A 87 -15.35 22.81 -0.07
N LEU A 88 -14.12 22.60 0.40
CA LEU A 88 -13.84 22.49 1.83
C LEU A 88 -14.06 23.82 2.57
N GLY A 89 -13.70 24.96 1.97
CA GLY A 89 -13.76 26.26 2.65
C GLY A 89 -12.59 26.50 3.63
N LEU A 90 -11.44 25.90 3.36
CA LEU A 90 -10.19 26.08 4.10
C LEU A 90 -9.11 26.63 3.18
N VAL A 91 -8.27 27.51 3.71
CA VAL A 91 -7.00 27.88 3.10
C VAL A 91 -5.90 27.22 3.91
N LEU A 92 -5.09 26.41 3.22
CA LEU A 92 -3.98 25.65 3.80
C LEU A 92 -2.68 26.20 3.25
N GLU A 93 -1.68 26.36 4.12
CA GLU A 93 -0.35 26.82 3.76
C GLU A 93 0.71 25.86 4.31
N GLU A 94 1.84 25.75 3.59
CA GLU A 94 2.99 24.98 4.06
C GLU A 94 3.73 25.77 5.14
N GLY A 95 4.08 25.10 6.24
CA GLY A 95 4.74 25.74 7.36
C GLY A 95 6.18 26.21 7.07
N PRO A 96 6.76 27.05 7.94
CA PRO A 96 8.12 27.55 7.79
C PRO A 96 9.15 26.40 7.65
N GLY A 97 9.93 26.44 6.57
CA GLY A 97 10.94 25.42 6.28
C GLY A 97 10.38 24.14 5.66
N GLY A 98 9.18 24.17 5.09
CA GLY A 98 8.57 23.01 4.41
C GLY A 98 8.09 21.93 5.38
N ARG A 99 7.82 22.31 6.64
CA ARG A 99 7.44 21.38 7.70
C ARG A 99 5.99 21.59 8.06
N GLY A 100 5.17 20.59 7.77
CA GLY A 100 3.74 20.58 8.10
C GLY A 100 2.88 21.48 7.21
N VAL A 101 1.57 21.31 7.33
CA VAL A 101 0.57 22.12 6.63
C VAL A 101 -0.36 22.70 7.67
N PHE A 102 -0.63 23.99 7.61
CA PHE A 102 -1.38 24.72 8.62
C PHE A 102 -2.60 25.40 8.01
N VAL A 103 -3.65 25.53 8.83
CA VAL A 103 -4.84 26.31 8.47
C VAL A 103 -4.52 27.79 8.64
N VAL A 104 -4.53 28.56 7.56
CA VAL A 104 -4.30 30.02 7.60
C VAL A 104 -5.60 30.82 7.58
N GLU A 105 -6.65 30.26 6.99
CA GLU A 105 -7.97 30.89 6.94
C GLU A 105 -9.07 29.83 6.89
N VAL A 106 -10.17 30.11 7.59
CA VAL A 106 -11.41 29.33 7.52
C VAL A 106 -12.50 30.24 6.95
N ALA A 107 -13.03 29.87 5.78
CA ALA A 107 -14.10 30.63 5.15
C ALA A 107 -15.39 30.45 5.95
N LYS A 108 -15.89 31.53 6.57
CA LYS A 108 -17.05 31.52 7.47
C LYS A 108 -18.33 30.98 6.80
N GLU A 109 -18.51 31.27 5.52
CA GLU A 109 -19.66 30.80 4.73
C GLU A 109 -19.40 29.44 4.04
N GLY A 110 -18.16 28.93 4.10
CA GLY A 110 -17.75 27.66 3.51
C GLY A 110 -18.18 26.43 4.34
N ASN A 111 -17.97 25.24 3.77
CA ASN A 111 -18.33 23.99 4.45
C ASN A 111 -17.59 23.80 5.78
N ALA A 112 -16.29 24.15 5.85
CA ALA A 112 -15.53 24.10 7.09
C ALA A 112 -16.11 25.02 8.17
N GLY A 113 -16.35 26.30 7.87
CA GLY A 113 -16.91 27.24 8.84
C GLY A 113 -18.32 26.88 9.34
N ARG A 114 -19.09 26.13 8.54
CA ARG A 114 -20.47 25.74 8.87
C ARG A 114 -20.58 24.36 9.53
N LEU A 115 -19.78 23.39 9.08
CA LEU A 115 -19.91 21.97 9.45
C LEU A 115 -18.83 21.51 10.43
N ALA A 116 -17.68 22.21 10.48
CA ALA A 116 -16.57 21.88 11.35
C ALA A 116 -16.05 23.13 12.10
N PRO A 117 -16.86 23.74 12.98
CA PRO A 117 -16.48 24.93 13.75
C PRO A 117 -15.31 24.71 14.72
N GLU A 118 -14.92 23.46 14.98
CA GLU A 118 -13.74 23.10 15.76
C GLU A 118 -12.41 23.39 15.05
N ILE A 119 -12.41 23.59 13.73
CA ILE A 119 -11.21 23.94 12.96
C ILE A 119 -10.85 25.40 13.21
N ASN A 120 -9.66 25.64 13.75
CA ASN A 120 -9.17 26.98 14.02
C ASN A 120 -7.97 27.33 13.12
N VAL A 121 -7.79 28.63 12.91
CA VAL A 121 -6.57 29.16 12.28
C VAL A 121 -5.37 28.81 13.17
N GLY A 122 -4.33 28.24 12.57
CA GLY A 122 -3.14 27.74 13.26
C GLY A 122 -3.12 26.23 13.51
N ASP A 123 -4.23 25.52 13.27
CA ASP A 123 -4.25 24.07 13.42
C ASP A 123 -3.37 23.39 12.35
N GLU A 124 -2.60 22.38 12.77
CA GLU A 124 -1.73 21.61 11.88
C GLU A 124 -2.52 20.43 11.28
N LEU A 125 -2.55 20.31 9.96
CA LEU A 125 -3.08 19.13 9.28
C LEU A 125 -2.06 17.98 9.39
N ILE A 126 -2.47 16.88 10.02
CA ILE A 126 -1.64 15.70 10.27
C ILE A 126 -1.85 14.64 9.21
N ALA A 127 -3.10 14.43 8.77
CA ALA A 127 -3.41 13.49 7.71
C ALA A 127 -4.65 13.90 6.92
N THR A 128 -4.74 13.40 5.70
CA THR A 128 -5.91 13.56 4.84
C THR A 128 -6.24 12.25 4.15
N SER A 129 -7.52 12.04 3.85
CA SER A 129 -7.93 10.94 2.98
C SER A 129 -7.65 11.27 1.51
N GLY A 130 -7.14 10.27 0.79
CA GLY A 130 -7.07 10.24 -0.67
C GLY A 130 -7.81 9.02 -1.21
N MET A 131 -8.20 9.07 -2.47
CA MET A 131 -8.84 7.95 -3.18
C MET A 131 -7.86 7.37 -4.19
N THR A 132 -7.74 6.05 -4.18
CA THR A 132 -6.97 5.28 -5.18
C THR A 132 -7.84 4.20 -5.81
N TYR A 133 -7.43 3.73 -6.99
CA TYR A 133 -8.07 2.64 -7.71
C TYR A 133 -7.14 1.43 -7.68
N THR A 134 -7.65 0.30 -7.22
CA THR A 134 -6.88 -0.94 -7.07
C THR A 134 -6.88 -1.81 -8.32
N THR A 135 -7.86 -1.61 -9.21
CA THR A 135 -7.98 -2.39 -10.45
C THR A 135 -8.13 -1.47 -11.66
N ALA A 136 -7.55 -1.88 -12.78
CA ALA A 136 -7.75 -1.27 -14.08
C ALA A 136 -8.01 -2.39 -15.08
N GLN A 137 -9.05 -2.23 -15.89
CA GLN A 137 -9.42 -3.17 -16.95
C GLN A 137 -9.58 -2.40 -18.25
N GLU A 138 -9.07 -2.94 -19.34
CA GLU A 138 -9.33 -2.39 -20.67
C GLU A 138 -10.57 -3.05 -21.26
N TYR A 139 -11.58 -2.23 -21.56
CA TYR A 139 -12.77 -2.67 -22.26
C TYR A 139 -12.90 -1.85 -23.54
N GLN A 140 -12.82 -2.53 -24.69
CA GLN A 140 -12.98 -1.91 -26.01
C GLN A 140 -12.05 -0.70 -26.25
N GLY A 141 -10.81 -0.78 -25.76
CA GLY A 141 -9.82 0.32 -25.86
C GLY A 141 -10.01 1.46 -24.86
N LEU A 142 -10.95 1.34 -23.92
CA LEU A 142 -11.13 2.28 -22.80
C LEU A 142 -10.64 1.66 -21.50
N THR A 143 -9.75 2.35 -20.79
CA THR A 143 -9.30 1.94 -19.46
C THR A 143 -10.37 2.29 -18.42
N VAL A 144 -11.08 1.28 -17.93
CA VAL A 144 -12.03 1.38 -16.83
C VAL A 144 -11.29 1.09 -15.53
N LYS A 145 -11.29 2.04 -14.59
CA LYS A 145 -10.73 1.86 -13.26
C LYS A 145 -11.81 1.37 -12.29
N GLY A 146 -11.48 0.38 -11.47
CA GLY A 146 -12.40 -0.22 -10.49
C GLY A 146 -11.71 -0.43 -9.14
N GLY A 147 -12.48 -0.83 -8.12
CA GLY A 147 -11.94 -1.11 -6.79
C GLY A 147 -11.41 0.16 -6.12
N GLU A 148 -12.31 1.10 -5.85
CA GLU A 148 -11.99 2.34 -5.14
C GLU A 148 -11.69 2.05 -3.68
N THR A 149 -10.56 2.57 -3.20
CA THR A 149 -10.13 2.48 -1.80
C THR A 149 -9.72 3.86 -1.30
N TYR A 150 -10.06 4.14 -0.05
CA TYR A 150 -9.55 5.31 0.66
C TYR A 150 -8.23 4.99 1.32
N VAL A 151 -7.26 5.87 1.15
CA VAL A 151 -5.94 5.78 1.76
C VAL A 151 -5.77 6.98 2.66
N ARG A 152 -5.34 6.76 3.90
CA ARG A 152 -4.89 7.82 4.79
C ARG A 152 -3.49 8.27 4.35
N VAL A 153 -3.37 9.52 3.93
CA VAL A 153 -2.12 10.16 3.55
C VAL A 153 -1.62 11.00 4.73
N ASN A 154 -0.47 10.63 5.30
CA ASN A 154 0.18 11.41 6.35
C ASN A 154 0.79 12.68 5.76
N VAL A 155 0.54 13.84 6.35
CA VAL A 155 0.95 15.14 5.81
C VAL A 155 2.38 15.50 6.19
N ARG A 156 2.86 15.11 7.38
CA ARG A 156 4.19 15.52 7.89
C ARG A 156 5.36 15.04 7.04
N ASN A 157 5.20 13.91 6.35
CA ASN A 157 6.25 13.28 5.54
C ASN A 157 6.00 13.43 4.03
N ASN A 158 5.03 14.26 3.63
CA ASN A 158 4.65 14.44 2.23
C ASN A 158 4.69 15.92 1.85
N SER A 159 4.96 16.19 0.57
CA SER A 159 4.92 17.56 0.05
C SER A 159 3.50 18.09 0.02
N PHE A 160 3.37 19.42 0.11
CA PHE A 160 2.08 20.10 0.01
C PHE A 160 1.31 19.71 -1.28
N ALA A 161 2.03 19.55 -2.40
CA ALA A 161 1.45 19.10 -3.67
C ALA A 161 0.81 17.70 -3.57
N THR A 162 1.44 16.77 -2.86
CA THR A 162 0.89 15.41 -2.63
C THR A 162 -0.37 15.47 -1.78
N VAL A 163 -0.40 16.33 -0.75
CA VAL A 163 -1.57 16.53 0.12
C VAL A 163 -2.73 17.09 -0.70
N MET A 164 -2.49 18.11 -1.52
CA MET A 164 -3.52 18.69 -2.40
C MET A 164 -4.00 17.69 -3.46
N ALA A 165 -3.12 16.85 -4.00
CA ALA A 165 -3.50 15.78 -4.91
C ALA A 165 -4.37 14.71 -4.22
N ALA A 166 -4.04 14.33 -2.99
CA ALA A 166 -4.83 13.40 -2.20
C ALA A 166 -6.24 13.94 -1.94
N ILE A 167 -6.35 15.16 -1.41
CA ILE A 167 -7.64 15.85 -1.25
C ILE A 167 -8.37 15.92 -2.59
N GLY A 168 -7.68 16.34 -3.65
CA GLY A 168 -8.18 16.49 -5.02
C GLY A 168 -8.76 15.23 -5.64
N SER A 169 -8.22 14.06 -5.29
CA SER A 169 -8.62 12.76 -5.83
C SER A 169 -10.07 12.38 -5.48
N ILE A 170 -10.57 12.77 -4.31
CA ILE A 170 -11.93 12.48 -3.86
C ILE A 170 -12.93 13.35 -4.62
N LYS A 171 -13.80 12.77 -5.44
CA LYS A 171 -14.79 13.53 -6.24
C LYS A 171 -16.10 13.72 -5.47
N PRO A 172 -16.78 14.87 -5.62
CA PRO A 172 -18.15 15.04 -5.12
C PRO A 172 -19.06 13.90 -5.60
N PRO A 173 -20.03 13.44 -4.78
CA PRO A 173 -20.51 14.04 -3.53
C PRO A 173 -19.76 13.58 -2.26
N ARG A 174 -18.63 12.87 -2.39
CA ARG A 174 -17.95 12.25 -1.25
C ARG A 174 -17.21 13.27 -0.39
N ALA A 175 -17.19 13.04 0.92
CA ALA A 175 -16.49 13.88 1.88
C ALA A 175 -15.00 13.50 1.97
N VAL A 176 -14.17 14.48 2.30
CA VAL A 176 -12.76 14.32 2.61
C VAL A 176 -12.62 14.25 4.12
N VAL A 177 -12.03 13.17 4.62
CA VAL A 177 -11.60 13.05 6.00
C VAL A 177 -10.28 13.79 6.19
N LEU A 178 -10.21 14.67 7.19
CA LEU A 178 -9.05 15.47 7.57
C LEU A 178 -8.77 15.28 9.06
N GLU A 179 -7.51 15.05 9.41
CA GLU A 179 -7.05 14.93 10.79
C GLU A 179 -6.20 16.15 11.12
N PHE A 180 -6.59 16.89 12.16
CA PHE A 180 -5.91 18.08 12.63
C PHE A 180 -5.31 17.86 14.02
N GLN A 181 -4.30 18.66 14.32
CA GLN A 181 -3.71 18.80 15.64
C GLN A 181 -3.79 20.26 16.08
N SER A 182 -4.54 20.50 17.15
CA SER A 182 -4.63 21.78 17.85
C SER A 182 -3.68 21.75 19.04
N CYS A 183 -2.72 22.67 19.10
CA CYS A 183 -1.85 22.88 20.26
C CYS A 183 -2.26 24.18 20.94
N LYS A 184 -2.70 24.11 22.21
CA LYS A 184 -3.12 25.27 23.01
C LYS A 184 -2.09 25.61 24.06
#